data_AF-A0A382IK42-F1
#
_entry.id   AF-A0A382IK42-F1
#
_cell.length_a   1.000
_cell.length_b   1.000
_cell.length_c   1.000
_cell.angle_alpha   90.00
_cell.angle_beta   90.00
_cell.angle_gamma   90.00
#
_symmetry.space_group_name_H-M   'P 1'
#
loop_
_entity.id
_entity.type
_entity.pdbx_description
1 polymer ?
#
loop_
_entity_poly.entity_id
_entity_poly.type
_entity_poly.pdbx_seq_one_letter_code
_entity_poly.pdbx_strand_id
1 'polypeptide(L)' 'MSQRTVLVTGGNRGIGLACAQAFAEQGDRVAVTCRGD' A
#
# COMPACT_ATOMS: atom_id res chain seq x y z
N MET A 1 -4.79 14.08 11.72
CA MET A 1 -5.73 13.34 10.86
C MET A 1 -5.81 11.91 11.37
N SER A 2 -6.98 11.27 11.35
CA SER A 2 -7.11 9.86 11.78
C SER A 2 -6.37 8.93 10.83
N GLN A 3 -5.67 7.95 11.38
CA GLN A 3 -5.03 6.87 10.64
C GLN A 3 -6.10 6.05 9.88
N ARG A 4 -5.91 5.81 8.58
CA ARG A 4 -6.82 4.98 7.77
C ARG A 4 -6.29 3.55 7.66
N THR A 5 -7.18 2.62 7.31
CA THR A 5 -6.81 1.27 6.89
C THR A 5 -6.91 1.20 5.37
N VAL A 6 -5.83 0.79 4.70
CA VAL A 6 -5.70 0.76 3.24
C VAL A 6 -5.31 -0.65 2.78
N LEU A 7 -5.97 -1.16 1.73
CA LEU A 7 -5.59 -2.39 1.03
C LEU A 7 -5.09 -2.02 -0.38
N VAL A 8 -3.85 -2.39 -0.70
CA VAL A 8 -3.28 -2.20 -2.03
C VAL A 8 -3.10 -3.56 -2.71
N THR A 9 -3.74 -3.74 -3.86
CA THR A 9 -3.56 -4.92 -4.73
C THR A 9 -2.49 -4.66 -5.78
N GLY A 10 -1.81 -5.73 -6.24
CA GLY A 10 -0.69 -5.60 -7.18
C GLY A 10 0.49 -4.79 -6.61
N GLY A 11 0.64 -4.72 -5.29
CA GLY A 11 1.55 -3.78 -4.63
C GLY A 11 3.01 -4.25 -4.51
N ASN A 12 3.42 -5.30 -5.22
CA ASN A 12 4.81 -5.78 -5.19
C ASN A 12 5.76 -5.02 -6.14
N ARG A 13 5.22 -4.28 -7.12
CA ARG A 13 6.03 -3.49 -8.07
C ARG A 13 5.24 -2.32 -8.67
N GLY A 14 5.96 -1.46 -9.39
CA GLY A 14 5.39 -0.37 -10.18
C GLY A 14 4.50 0.57 -9.37
N ILE A 15 3.37 0.95 -9.95
CA ILE A 15 2.43 1.92 -9.35
C ILE A 15 1.86 1.40 -8.03
N GLY A 16 1.55 0.10 -7.94
CA GLY A 16 1.01 -0.48 -6.71
C GLY A 16 1.97 -0.31 -5.52
N LEU A 17 3.27 -0.58 -5.73
CA LEU A 17 4.29 -0.37 -4.70
C LEU A 17 4.41 1.11 -4.32
N ALA A 18 4.44 2.01 -5.31
CA ALA A 18 4.54 3.45 -5.06
C ALA A 18 3.33 3.98 -4.25
N CYS A 19 2.12 3.51 -4.56
CA CYS A 19 0.93 3.85 -3.77
C CYS A 19 1.02 3.32 -2.33
N ALA A 20 1.44 2.07 -2.14
CA ALA A 20 1.58 1.48 -0.80
C ALA A 20 2.57 2.26 0.08
N GLN A 21 3.70 2.68 -0.51
CA GLN A 21 4.70 3.51 0.16
C GLN A 21 4.13 4.89 0.52
N ALA A 22 3.46 5.56 -0.42
CA ALA A 22 2.87 6.87 -0.17
C ALA A 22 1.84 6.85 0.96
N PHE A 23 1.01 5.80 1.06
CA PHE A 23 0.06 5.66 2.18
C PHE A 23 0.77 5.37 3.51
N ALA A 24 1.81 4.54 3.49
CA ALA A 24 2.61 4.25 4.69
C ALA A 24 3.34 5.50 5.22
N GLU A 25 3.90 6.33 4.33
CA GLU A 25 4.55 7.60 4.68
C GLU A 25 3.57 8.62 5.29
N GLN A 26 2.30 8.58 4.89
CA GLN A 26 1.23 9.37 5.52
C GLN A 26 0.81 8.82 6.89
N GLY A 27 1.37 7.68 7.31
CA GLY A 27 1.11 7.02 8.58
C GLY A 27 -0.07 6.05 8.56
N ASP A 28 -0.68 5.76 7.41
CA ASP A 28 -1.80 4.84 7.31
C ASP A 28 -1.39 3.37 7.57
N ARG A 29 -2.35 2.54 8.00
CA ARG A 29 -2.14 1.08 8.11
C ARG A 29 -2.36 0.43 6.77
N VAL A 30 -1.30 -0.08 6.16
CA VAL A 30 -1.33 -0.59 4.79
C VAL A 30 -1.17 -2.10 4.78
N ALA A 31 -2.11 -2.80 4.15
CA ALA A 31 -1.97 -4.21 3.77
C ALA A 31 -1.74 -4.30 2.26
N VAL A 32 -0.81 -5.16 1.83
CA VAL A 32 -0.44 -5.32 0.41
C VAL A 32 -0.65 -6.77 -0.02
N THR A 33 -1.21 -6.97 -1.21
CA THR A 33 -1.34 -8.30 -1.83
C THR A 33 -1.00 -8.27 -3.31
N CYS A 34 -0.44 -9.36 -3.81
CA CYS A 34 -0.15 -9.59 -5.23
C CYS A 34 -0.19 -11.10 -5.52
N ARG A 35 -0.25 -11.45 -6.81
CA ARG A 35 0.08 -12.81 -7.25
C ARG A 35 1.58 -13.06 -7.09
N GLY A 36 2.00 -14.30 -6.86
CA GLY A 36 3.42 -14.68 -6.79
C GLY A 36 4.17 -14.23 -8.05
N ASP A 37 5.43 -13.82 -7.84
CA ASP A 37 6.32 -13.08 -8.75
C ASP A 37 5.66 -12.40 -9.96
#